data_AF-A0A433BNJ8-F1
#
_entry.id   AF-A0A433BNJ8-F1
#
_cell.length_a   1.000
_cell.length_b   1.000
_cell.length_c   1.000
_cell.angle_alpha   90.00
_cell.angle_beta   90.00
_cell.angle_gamma   90.00
#
_symmetry.space_group_name_H-M   'P 1'
#
loop_
_entity.id
_entity.type
_entity.pdbx_description
1 polymer ?
#
loop_
_entity_poly.entity_id
_entity_poly.type
_entity_poly.pdbx_seq_one_letter_code
_entity_poly.pdbx_strand_id
1 'polypeptide(L)'
;MLAIVAVPQTNRVLCQQPGCQHSVYAAIHVVDEGGQLLALGSRCFAKRYGSAKALGQPLHAGASGSGRPLSDEERQLLIDNTAELIERFKVEAERARAEAAAKLQALRARAAAQHQGQPKMTFLERMEKLSQSREQPSQPAERPLAASNRPWAWQHPRNTSVAVLTDPQGQHWVRVQHFDGSQKLAPWPVFDGWDEALPPSCGHPDEDLQAYSVPNIVATLTKLGSMGFSAPKVGNWSEVRPKSP
;
A
#
# COMPACT_ATOMS: atom_id res chain seq x y z
N MET A 1 -17.51 -16.59 9.71
CA MET A 1 -16.58 -16.38 10.84
C MET A 1 -16.68 -14.93 11.29
N LEU A 2 -16.59 -14.66 12.59
CA LEU A 2 -16.82 -13.32 13.15
C LEU A 2 -15.54 -12.52 13.33
N ALA A 3 -14.51 -13.13 13.91
CA ALA A 3 -13.23 -12.47 14.19
C ALA A 3 -12.07 -13.46 14.18
N ILE A 4 -10.86 -12.95 13.92
CA ILE A 4 -9.60 -13.64 14.25
C ILE A 4 -8.86 -12.77 15.27
N VAL A 5 -8.51 -13.33 16.42
CA VAL A 5 -7.89 -12.60 17.52
C VAL A 5 -6.58 -13.27 17.96
N ALA A 6 -5.76 -12.52 18.67
CA ALA A 6 -4.51 -12.98 19.26
C ALA A 6 -4.37 -12.40 20.67
N VAL A 7 -3.73 -13.16 21.55
CA VAL A 7 -3.40 -12.77 22.92
C VAL A 7 -1.90 -13.00 23.13
N PRO A 8 -1.27 -12.32 24.12
CA PRO A 8 0.10 -12.62 24.50
C PRO A 8 0.29 -14.11 24.82
N GLN A 9 1.44 -14.69 24.47
CA GLN A 9 1.71 -16.11 24.70
C GLN A 9 1.68 -16.51 26.19
N THR A 10 2.03 -15.57 27.07
CA THR A 10 1.91 -15.69 28.53
C THR A 10 0.45 -15.80 28.98
N ASN A 11 -0.47 -15.18 28.24
CA ASN A 11 -1.89 -15.05 28.57
C ASN A 11 -2.77 -15.90 27.64
N ARG A 12 -2.24 -17.05 27.18
CA ARG A 12 -2.96 -17.99 26.31
C ARG A 12 -4.31 -18.43 26.90
N VAL A 13 -5.27 -18.68 26.01
CA VAL A 13 -6.63 -19.14 26.36
C VAL A 13 -6.84 -20.57 25.90
N LEU A 14 -7.85 -21.27 26.42
CA LEU A 14 -8.14 -22.64 25.99
C LEU A 14 -8.94 -22.63 24.68
N CYS A 15 -8.59 -23.54 23.76
CA CYS A 15 -9.42 -23.80 22.60
C CYS A 15 -10.76 -24.43 23.04
N GLN A 16 -11.87 -23.90 22.56
CA GLN A 16 -13.22 -24.34 22.94
C GLN A 16 -13.77 -25.46 22.04
N GLN A 17 -12.94 -26.06 21.17
CA GLN A 17 -13.35 -27.24 20.41
C GLN A 17 -13.65 -28.39 21.38
N PRO A 18 -14.81 -29.08 21.27
CA PRO A 18 -15.10 -30.25 22.08
C PRO A 18 -13.98 -31.30 22.00
N GLY A 19 -13.46 -31.70 23.15
CA GLY A 19 -12.35 -32.66 23.26
C GLY A 19 -10.95 -32.06 23.03
N CYS A 20 -10.81 -30.75 22.82
CA CYS A 20 -9.52 -30.07 22.77
C CYS A 20 -9.17 -29.46 24.13
N GLN A 21 -7.95 -29.70 24.61
CA GLN A 21 -7.41 -29.09 25.85
C GLN A 21 -6.15 -28.25 25.57
N HIS A 22 -5.91 -27.92 24.30
CA HIS A 22 -4.75 -27.12 23.93
C HIS A 22 -5.01 -25.63 24.19
N SER A 23 -3.99 -24.98 24.74
CA SER A 23 -3.97 -23.53 24.85
C SER A 23 -3.52 -22.89 23.54
N VAL A 24 -4.14 -21.75 23.23
CA VAL A 24 -3.98 -21.02 21.98
C VAL A 24 -3.72 -19.55 22.29
N TYR A 25 -2.89 -18.92 21.47
CA TYR A 25 -2.50 -17.52 21.67
C TYR A 25 -2.48 -16.70 20.37
N ALA A 26 -2.27 -17.33 19.22
CA ALA A 26 -2.28 -16.66 17.93
C ALA A 26 -3.37 -17.24 17.02
N ALA A 27 -3.92 -16.40 16.14
CA ALA A 27 -4.91 -16.80 15.15
C ALA A 27 -6.05 -17.64 15.76
N ILE A 28 -6.67 -17.09 16.80
CA ILE A 28 -7.82 -17.65 17.49
C ILE A 28 -9.06 -17.23 16.69
N HIS A 29 -9.75 -18.20 16.11
CA HIS A 29 -10.90 -17.99 15.24
C HIS A 29 -12.16 -17.98 16.09
N VAL A 30 -12.89 -16.87 16.09
CA VAL A 30 -14.20 -16.76 16.75
C VAL A 30 -15.28 -16.99 15.70
N VAL A 31 -16.07 -18.04 15.91
CA VAL A 31 -17.14 -18.48 15.01
C VAL A 31 -18.47 -18.50 15.74
N ASP A 32 -19.54 -18.30 14.99
CA ASP A 32 -20.91 -18.56 15.42
C ASP A 32 -21.35 -19.87 14.78
N GLU A 33 -21.78 -20.80 15.62
CA GLU A 33 -22.30 -22.09 15.22
C GLU A 33 -23.69 -22.28 15.84
N GLY A 34 -24.74 -21.93 15.08
CA GLY A 34 -26.13 -22.10 15.52
C GLY A 34 -26.51 -21.25 16.73
N GLY A 35 -25.90 -20.06 16.90
CA GLY A 35 -26.11 -19.17 18.05
C GLY A 35 -25.14 -19.40 19.20
N GLN A 36 -24.28 -20.42 19.11
CA GLN A 36 -23.19 -20.64 20.06
C GLN A 36 -21.89 -20.06 19.52
N LEU A 37 -21.29 -19.14 20.29
CA LEU A 37 -19.97 -18.59 19.97
C LEU A 37 -18.87 -19.52 20.48
N LEU A 38 -17.89 -19.79 19.61
CA LEU A 38 -16.73 -20.63 19.92
C LEU A 38 -15.43 -19.95 19.53
N ALA A 39 -14.45 -19.97 20.44
CA ALA A 39 -13.07 -19.55 20.22
C ALA A 39 -12.17 -20.76 19.93
N LEU A 40 -11.71 -20.88 18.68
CA LEU A 40 -10.99 -22.05 18.18
C LEU A 40 -9.56 -21.72 17.79
N GLY A 41 -8.61 -22.59 18.13
CA GLY A 41 -7.27 -22.53 17.55
C GLY A 41 -7.28 -22.86 16.06
N SER A 42 -6.32 -22.31 15.31
CA SER A 42 -6.19 -22.50 13.85
C SER A 42 -6.25 -23.97 13.40
N ARG A 43 -5.61 -24.90 14.12
CA ARG A 43 -5.65 -26.34 13.79
C ARG A 43 -7.05 -26.95 13.99
N CYS A 44 -7.72 -26.60 15.08
CA CYS A 44 -9.08 -27.09 15.35
C CYS A 44 -10.08 -26.51 14.36
N PHE A 45 -9.95 -25.22 14.04
CA PHE A 45 -10.72 -24.56 13.00
C PHE A 45 -10.55 -25.25 11.64
N ALA A 46 -9.32 -25.46 11.20
CA ALA A 46 -9.04 -26.12 9.91
C ALA A 46 -9.55 -27.57 9.88
N LYS A 47 -9.42 -28.31 10.98
CA LYS A 47 -9.97 -29.68 11.08
C LYS A 47 -11.50 -29.70 11.02
N ARG A 48 -12.16 -28.72 11.66
CA ARG A 48 -13.64 -28.63 11.73
C ARG A 48 -14.26 -28.18 10.42
N TYR A 49 -13.65 -27.19 9.75
CA TYR A 49 -14.23 -26.55 8.57
C TYR A 49 -13.51 -26.89 7.25
N GLY A 50 -12.45 -27.71 7.28
CA GLY A 50 -11.72 -28.22 6.11
C GLY A 50 -10.48 -27.41 5.72
N SER A 51 -10.39 -26.12 6.07
CA SER A 51 -9.17 -25.32 5.88
C SER A 51 -9.13 -24.10 6.80
N ALA A 52 -7.96 -23.47 6.91
CA ALA A 52 -7.80 -22.21 7.66
C ALA A 52 -8.57 -21.01 7.05
N LYS A 53 -9.12 -21.15 5.85
CA LYS A 53 -9.87 -20.09 5.15
C LYS A 53 -11.32 -20.50 4.82
N ALA A 54 -11.78 -21.64 5.33
CA ALA A 54 -13.05 -22.25 4.93
C ALA A 54 -14.27 -21.34 5.11
N LEU A 55 -14.26 -20.48 6.13
CA LEU A 55 -15.34 -19.53 6.41
C LEU A 55 -15.06 -18.10 5.93
N GLY A 56 -14.07 -17.92 5.06
CA GLY A 56 -13.71 -16.63 4.50
C GLY A 56 -13.00 -15.68 5.47
N GLN A 57 -13.05 -14.39 5.16
CA GLN A 57 -12.48 -13.32 5.98
C GLN A 57 -13.36 -13.03 7.21
N PRO A 58 -12.79 -12.58 8.34
CA PRO A 58 -13.58 -12.21 9.51
C PRO A 58 -14.44 -10.98 9.22
N LEU A 59 -15.64 -10.99 9.79
CA LEU A 59 -16.63 -9.93 9.57
C LEU A 59 -16.34 -8.64 10.35
N HIS A 60 -15.80 -8.75 11.55
CA HIS A 60 -15.70 -7.62 12.50
C HIS A 60 -14.28 -7.28 12.91
N ALA A 61 -13.36 -8.26 13.03
CA ALA A 61 -11.98 -7.99 13.47
C ALA A 61 -10.96 -9.01 12.96
N GLY A 62 -9.74 -8.55 12.71
CA GLY A 62 -8.58 -9.42 12.47
C GLY A 62 -8.45 -9.97 11.05
N ALA A 63 -8.58 -9.13 10.02
CA ALA A 63 -8.42 -9.53 8.61
C ALA A 63 -7.03 -10.10 8.24
N SER A 64 -6.02 -9.89 9.10
CA SER A 64 -4.70 -10.50 8.96
C SER A 64 -4.68 -11.91 9.56
N GLY A 65 -3.96 -12.85 8.93
CA GLY A 65 -3.84 -14.23 9.39
C GLY A 65 -3.25 -14.42 10.78
N SER A 66 -2.65 -13.37 11.38
CA SER A 66 -2.18 -13.36 12.77
C SER A 66 -3.29 -13.08 13.80
N GLY A 67 -4.43 -12.52 13.38
CA GLY A 67 -5.47 -12.01 14.25
C GLY A 67 -5.20 -10.61 14.81
N ARG A 68 -6.26 -9.97 15.33
CA ARG A 68 -6.18 -8.70 16.08
C ARG A 68 -5.65 -8.99 17.50
N PRO A 69 -4.61 -8.28 17.98
CA PRO A 69 -4.18 -8.40 19.37
C PRO A 69 -5.27 -7.88 20.32
N LEU A 70 -5.55 -8.63 21.38
CA LEU A 70 -6.49 -8.25 22.44
C LEU A 70 -5.76 -7.63 23.63
N SER A 71 -6.41 -6.67 24.29
CA SER A 71 -6.04 -6.25 25.64
C SER A 71 -6.35 -7.36 26.67
N ASP A 72 -5.85 -7.21 27.89
CA ASP A 72 -6.14 -8.19 28.96
C ASP A 72 -7.64 -8.21 29.31
N GLU A 73 -8.34 -7.07 29.22
CA GLU A 73 -9.79 -6.99 29.42
C GLU A 73 -10.55 -7.66 28.28
N GLU A 74 -10.16 -7.42 27.02
CA GLU A 74 -10.77 -8.06 25.84
C GLU A 74 -10.52 -9.56 25.84
N ARG A 75 -9.34 -10.00 26.28
CA ARG A 75 -9.03 -11.42 26.53
C ARG A 75 -9.97 -12.00 27.57
N GLN A 76 -10.22 -11.31 28.67
CA GLN A 76 -11.10 -11.81 29.72
C GLN A 76 -12.54 -11.96 29.20
N LEU A 77 -13.01 -11.00 28.40
CA LEU A 77 -14.28 -11.12 27.69
C LEU A 77 -14.29 -12.29 26.71
N LEU A 78 -13.18 -12.60 26.03
CA LEU A 78 -13.10 -13.78 25.16
C LEU A 78 -13.42 -15.08 25.92
N ILE A 79 -13.04 -15.17 27.20
CA ILE A 79 -13.25 -16.34 28.06
C ILE A 79 -14.65 -16.32 28.70
N ASP A 80 -15.01 -15.20 29.32
CA ASP A 80 -16.18 -15.12 30.20
C ASP A 80 -17.45 -14.75 29.43
N ASN A 81 -17.33 -13.91 28.39
CA ASN A 81 -18.46 -13.39 27.63
C ASN A 81 -18.09 -13.03 26.19
N THR A 82 -17.88 -14.07 25.37
CA THR A 82 -17.48 -13.89 23.96
C THR A 82 -18.50 -13.07 23.17
N ALA A 83 -19.79 -13.09 23.55
CA ALA A 83 -20.83 -12.33 22.89
C ALA A 83 -20.61 -10.82 23.03
N GLU A 84 -20.31 -10.35 24.24
CA GLU A 84 -20.01 -8.94 24.48
C GLU A 84 -18.76 -8.48 23.72
N LEU A 85 -17.72 -9.31 23.67
CA LEU A 85 -16.52 -9.01 22.87
C LEU A 85 -16.87 -8.80 21.39
N ILE A 86 -17.69 -9.69 20.82
CA ILE A 86 -18.11 -9.59 19.42
C ILE A 86 -18.98 -8.36 19.18
N GLU A 87 -19.91 -8.02 20.09
CA GLU A 87 -20.71 -6.80 19.97
C GLU A 87 -19.83 -5.55 19.98
N ARG A 88 -18.80 -5.48 20.83
CA ARG A 88 -17.82 -4.39 20.79
C ARG A 88 -17.13 -4.28 19.43
N PHE A 89 -16.72 -5.40 18.84
CA PHE A 89 -16.12 -5.40 17.51
C PHE A 89 -17.11 -5.02 16.40
N LYS A 90 -18.39 -5.38 16.51
CA LYS A 90 -19.43 -4.94 15.57
C LYS A 90 -19.55 -3.43 15.56
N VAL A 91 -19.71 -2.83 16.74
CA VAL A 91 -19.84 -1.38 16.91
C VAL A 91 -18.61 -0.64 16.37
N GLU A 92 -17.41 -1.15 16.68
CA GLU A 92 -16.15 -0.57 16.17
C GLU A 92 -16.05 -0.66 14.64
N ALA A 93 -16.37 -1.82 14.07
CA ALA A 93 -16.35 -2.03 12.62
C ALA A 93 -17.38 -1.17 11.89
N GLU A 94 -18.58 -1.01 12.44
CA GLU A 94 -19.62 -0.13 11.89
C GLU A 94 -19.20 1.33 11.91
N ARG A 95 -18.63 1.80 13.02
CA ARG A 95 -18.07 3.15 13.11
C ARG A 95 -16.97 3.38 12.08
N ALA A 96 -16.03 2.45 11.97
CA ALA A 96 -14.94 2.54 10.99
C ALA A 96 -15.46 2.57 9.54
N ARG A 97 -16.48 1.77 9.22
CA ARG A 97 -17.14 1.78 7.90
C ARG A 97 -17.85 3.10 7.64
N ALA A 98 -18.58 3.63 8.62
CA ALA A 98 -19.26 4.92 8.51
C ALA A 98 -18.27 6.07 8.25
N GLU A 99 -17.16 6.11 9.00
CA GLU A 99 -16.09 7.09 8.80
C GLU A 99 -15.43 6.97 7.43
N ALA A 100 -15.14 5.74 6.98
CA ALA A 100 -14.57 5.49 5.66
C ALA A 100 -15.52 5.93 4.54
N ALA A 101 -16.82 5.64 4.68
CA ALA A 101 -17.85 6.08 3.74
C ALA A 101 -17.96 7.61 3.68
N ALA A 102 -17.95 8.28 4.84
CA ALA A 102 -17.97 9.74 4.92
C ALA A 102 -16.73 10.37 4.27
N LYS A 103 -15.53 9.82 4.52
CA LYS A 103 -14.28 10.26 3.87
C LYS A 103 -14.35 10.08 2.34
N LEU A 104 -14.83 8.94 1.87
CA LEU A 104 -14.99 8.68 0.44
C LEU A 104 -15.98 9.65 -0.21
N GLN A 105 -17.09 9.95 0.46
CA GLN A 105 -18.07 10.93 -0.01
C GLN A 105 -17.47 12.33 -0.09
N ALA A 106 -16.71 12.75 0.93
CA ALA A 106 -16.03 14.04 0.94
C ALA A 106 -14.99 14.15 -0.19
N LEU A 107 -14.22 13.09 -0.46
CA LEU A 107 -13.28 13.05 -1.58
C LEU A 107 -14.00 13.16 -2.94
N ARG A 108 -15.13 12.45 -3.11
CA ARG A 108 -15.95 12.54 -4.33
C ARG A 108 -16.54 13.94 -4.53
N ALA A 109 -17.06 14.56 -3.47
CA ALA A 109 -17.59 15.92 -3.53
C ALA A 109 -16.51 16.95 -3.90
N ARG A 110 -15.30 16.82 -3.31
CA ARG A 110 -14.14 17.66 -3.67
C ARG A 110 -13.73 17.50 -5.12
N ALA A 111 -13.68 16.27 -5.63
CA ALA A 111 -13.39 16.01 -7.04
C ALA A 111 -14.47 16.62 -7.96
N ALA A 112 -15.76 16.48 -7.62
CA ALA A 112 -16.84 17.08 -8.40
C ALA A 112 -16.77 18.62 -8.43
N ALA A 113 -16.46 19.27 -7.30
CA ALA A 113 -16.30 20.71 -7.22
C ALA A 113 -15.10 21.23 -8.04
N GLN A 114 -13.98 20.51 -8.06
CA GLN A 114 -12.83 20.86 -8.90
C GLN A 114 -13.16 20.80 -10.39
N HIS A 115 -14.05 19.90 -10.82
CA HIS A 115 -14.47 19.76 -12.22
C HIS A 115 -15.57 20.77 -12.64
N GLN A 116 -16.24 21.45 -11.70
CA GLN A 116 -17.24 22.48 -12.02
C GLN A 116 -16.63 23.84 -12.39
N GLY A 117 -15.36 24.09 -12.06
CA GLY A 117 -14.64 25.33 -12.41
C GLY A 117 -13.78 25.26 -13.68
N GLN A 118 -13.64 24.08 -14.30
CA GLN A 118 -12.98 23.96 -15.60
C GLN A 118 -14.05 24.02 -16.71
N PRO A 119 -13.95 24.96 -17.67
CA PRO A 119 -14.87 24.96 -18.80
C PRO A 119 -14.74 23.62 -19.53
N LYS A 120 -15.84 22.89 -19.65
CA LYS A 120 -15.93 21.71 -20.52
C LYS A 120 -15.82 22.19 -21.96
N MET A 121 -14.58 22.35 -22.43
CA MET A 121 -14.30 22.60 -23.84
C MET A 121 -15.00 21.52 -24.65
N THR A 122 -15.87 21.94 -25.56
CA THR A 122 -16.57 21.03 -26.45
C THR A 122 -15.57 20.32 -27.36
N PHE A 123 -15.95 19.14 -27.88
CA PHE A 123 -15.11 18.39 -28.82
C PHE A 123 -14.69 19.25 -30.02
N LEU A 124 -15.57 20.14 -30.49
CA LEU A 124 -15.30 21.10 -31.56
C LEU A 124 -14.31 22.19 -31.13
N GLU A 125 -14.47 22.84 -29.99
CA GLU A 125 -13.47 23.83 -29.50
C GLU A 125 -12.10 23.20 -29.25
N ARG A 126 -12.06 21.91 -28.89
CA ARG A 126 -10.83 21.14 -28.74
C ARG A 126 -10.17 20.86 -30.10
N MET A 127 -10.96 20.52 -31.12
CA MET A 127 -10.46 20.35 -32.48
C MET A 127 -10.02 21.67 -33.12
N GLU A 128 -10.74 22.76 -32.85
CA GLU A 128 -10.47 24.09 -33.39
C GLU A 128 -9.17 24.68 -32.81
N LYS A 129 -8.90 24.47 -31.52
CA LYS A 129 -7.58 24.81 -30.95
C LYS A 129 -6.44 23.94 -31.52
N LEU A 130 -6.72 22.68 -31.85
CA LEU A 130 -5.73 21.79 -32.47
C LEU A 130 -5.48 22.16 -33.95
N SER A 131 -6.48 22.65 -34.67
CA SER A 131 -6.36 23.11 -36.06
C SER A 131 -5.72 24.50 -36.17
N GLN A 132 -6.07 25.44 -35.30
CA GLN A 132 -5.43 26.76 -35.23
C GLN A 132 -3.94 26.68 -34.83
N SER A 133 -3.54 25.61 -34.14
CA SER A 133 -2.13 25.32 -33.84
C SER A 133 -1.35 24.74 -35.03
N ARG A 134 -2.03 24.37 -36.13
CA ARG A 134 -1.46 23.64 -37.27
C ARG A 134 -1.19 24.51 -38.50
N GLU A 135 -1.69 25.75 -38.54
CA GLU A 135 -1.63 26.61 -39.74
C GLU A 135 -0.47 27.62 -39.77
N GLN A 136 0.55 27.50 -38.92
CA GLN A 136 1.73 28.37 -39.04
C GLN A 136 2.83 27.71 -39.89
N PRO A 137 3.21 28.31 -41.05
CA PRO A 137 4.28 27.80 -41.89
C PRO A 137 5.61 27.79 -41.13
N SER A 138 6.29 26.65 -41.20
CA SER A 138 7.57 26.37 -40.57
C SER A 138 8.68 27.31 -41.08
N GLN A 139 9.08 28.25 -40.23
CA GLN A 139 10.47 28.72 -40.18
C GLN A 139 11.18 28.05 -38.99
N PRO A 140 12.41 27.56 -39.15
CA PRO A 140 13.13 26.84 -38.10
C PRO A 140 13.68 27.85 -37.09
N ALA A 141 12.82 28.28 -36.17
CA ALA A 141 13.25 28.95 -34.96
C ALA A 141 13.38 27.88 -33.87
N GLU A 142 14.63 27.60 -33.48
CA GLU A 142 14.98 26.84 -32.29
C GLU A 142 14.22 27.44 -31.08
N ARG A 143 13.11 26.82 -30.70
CA ARG A 143 12.43 27.12 -29.44
C ARG A 143 13.10 26.29 -28.35
N PRO A 144 13.58 26.90 -27.26
CA PRO A 144 14.08 26.13 -26.12
C PRO A 144 12.92 25.29 -25.60
N LEU A 145 13.06 23.96 -25.61
CA LEU A 145 12.15 23.07 -24.89
C LEU A 145 12.10 23.57 -23.44
N ALA A 146 10.91 23.99 -22.99
CA ALA A 146 10.64 24.07 -21.57
C ALA A 146 10.89 22.67 -21.00
N ALA A 147 12.03 22.50 -20.34
CA ALA A 147 12.53 21.22 -19.85
C ALA A 147 11.40 20.52 -19.09
N SER A 148 11.00 19.35 -19.58
CA SER A 148 10.09 18.48 -18.84
C SER A 148 10.67 18.29 -17.44
N ASN A 149 9.92 18.66 -16.41
CA ASN A 149 10.29 18.47 -15.00
C ASN A 149 10.19 16.98 -14.58
N ARG A 150 10.51 16.08 -15.51
CA ARG A 150 10.48 14.62 -15.48
C ARG A 150 11.76 14.18 -16.18
N PRO A 151 12.75 13.66 -15.45
CA PRO A 151 14.03 13.34 -16.03
C PRO A 151 13.98 12.03 -16.83
N TRP A 152 12.94 11.21 -16.66
CA TRP A 152 12.74 9.97 -17.42
C TRP A 152 11.52 10.04 -18.35
N ALA A 153 11.76 9.79 -19.64
CA ALA A 153 10.71 9.74 -20.66
C ALA A 153 9.69 8.60 -20.43
N TRP A 154 10.12 7.53 -19.75
CA TRP A 154 9.31 6.36 -19.43
C TRP A 154 8.49 6.49 -18.13
N GLN A 155 8.63 7.59 -17.40
CA GLN A 155 7.89 7.83 -16.15
C GLN A 155 6.38 7.94 -16.40
N HIS A 156 5.59 7.36 -15.49
CA HIS A 156 4.12 7.36 -15.57
C HIS A 156 3.54 8.79 -15.74
N PRO A 157 2.68 9.04 -16.75
CA PRO A 157 2.32 10.39 -17.16
C PRO A 157 1.45 11.14 -16.13
N ARG A 158 0.74 10.42 -15.27
CA ARG A 158 -0.16 10.97 -14.24
C ARG A 158 0.34 10.79 -12.80
N ASN A 159 1.36 9.96 -12.58
CA ASN A 159 1.88 9.71 -11.23
C ASN A 159 3.30 10.27 -11.15
N THR A 160 3.39 11.50 -10.65
CA THR A 160 4.64 12.27 -10.59
C THR A 160 5.34 12.17 -9.25
N SER A 161 4.82 11.35 -8.32
CA SER A 161 5.47 11.13 -7.02
C SER A 161 6.80 10.43 -7.22
N VAL A 162 7.86 11.10 -6.80
CA VAL A 162 9.22 10.57 -6.75
C VAL A 162 9.68 10.46 -5.30
N ALA A 163 10.59 9.53 -5.01
CA ALA A 163 11.28 9.50 -3.73
C ALA A 163 12.78 9.40 -3.94
N VAL A 164 13.55 10.25 -3.27
CA VAL A 164 15.00 10.28 -3.37
C VAL A 164 15.60 9.68 -2.11
N LEU A 165 16.55 8.77 -2.31
CA LEU A 165 17.39 8.17 -1.29
C LEU A 165 18.84 8.49 -1.59
N THR A 166 19.66 8.57 -0.56
CA THR A 166 21.11 8.68 -0.69
C THR A 166 21.74 7.45 -0.07
N ASP A 167 22.66 6.81 -0.77
CA ASP A 167 23.40 5.68 -0.25
C ASP A 167 24.53 6.13 0.71
N PRO A 168 25.22 5.20 1.40
CA PRO A 168 26.35 5.54 2.27
C PRO A 168 27.54 6.18 1.54
N GLN A 169 27.66 6.01 0.22
CA GLN A 169 28.72 6.57 -0.60
C GLN A 169 28.38 7.97 -1.14
N GLY A 170 27.19 8.50 -0.83
CA GLY A 170 26.71 9.81 -1.27
C GLY A 170 26.02 9.80 -2.64
N GLN A 171 25.83 8.64 -3.27
CA GLN A 171 25.12 8.47 -4.54
C GLN A 171 23.61 8.53 -4.31
N HIS A 172 22.87 9.13 -5.24
CA HIS A 172 21.42 9.23 -5.11
C HIS A 172 20.68 8.18 -5.95
N TRP A 173 19.59 7.69 -5.37
CA TRP A 173 18.69 6.73 -5.96
C TRP A 173 17.28 7.27 -5.94
N VAL A 174 16.60 7.23 -7.07
CA VAL A 174 15.30 7.84 -7.27
C VAL A 174 14.27 6.77 -7.58
N ARG A 175 13.29 6.65 -6.68
CA ARG A 175 12.10 5.84 -6.92
C ARG A 175 11.16 6.57 -7.86
N VAL A 176 10.78 5.90 -8.92
CA VAL A 176 9.84 6.38 -9.95
C VAL A 176 8.91 5.26 -10.38
N GLN A 177 7.68 5.61 -10.77
CA GLN A 177 6.75 4.65 -11.37
C GLN A 177 6.86 4.71 -12.89
N HIS A 178 6.97 3.55 -13.52
CA HIS A 178 6.95 3.38 -14.97
C HIS A 178 5.52 3.43 -15.53
N PHE A 179 5.33 3.66 -16.83
CA PHE A 179 4.00 3.79 -17.44
C PHE A 179 3.12 2.53 -17.30
N ASP A 180 3.71 1.36 -17.12
CA ASP A 180 3.02 0.09 -16.84
C ASP A 180 2.57 -0.08 -15.38
N GLY A 181 2.90 0.88 -14.51
CA GLY A 181 2.60 0.84 -13.08
C GLY A 181 3.68 0.19 -12.21
N SER A 182 4.70 -0.43 -12.80
CA SER A 182 5.83 -1.01 -12.06
C SER A 182 6.71 0.07 -11.41
N GLN A 183 7.35 -0.28 -10.30
CA GLN A 183 8.22 0.64 -9.57
C GLN A 183 9.67 0.43 -10.02
N LYS A 184 10.37 1.54 -10.27
CA LYS A 184 11.78 1.56 -10.66
C LYS A 184 12.60 2.34 -9.64
N LEU A 185 13.85 1.95 -9.46
CA LEU A 185 14.88 2.70 -8.74
C LEU A 185 15.98 3.10 -9.72
N ALA A 186 16.04 4.37 -10.09
CA ALA A 186 17.02 4.89 -11.03
C ALA A 186 18.15 5.61 -10.28
N PRO A 187 19.44 5.35 -10.60
CA PRO A 187 20.54 6.15 -10.10
C PRO A 187 20.45 7.59 -10.63
N TRP A 188 20.81 8.57 -9.81
CA TRP A 188 20.86 9.97 -10.21
C TRP A 188 22.05 10.74 -9.61
N PRO A 189 22.93 11.32 -10.43
CA PRO A 189 23.14 11.03 -11.86
C PRO A 189 23.44 9.54 -12.09
N VAL A 190 23.33 9.06 -13.33
CA VAL A 190 23.81 7.71 -13.68
C VAL A 190 25.32 7.66 -13.44
N PHE A 191 25.78 6.63 -12.72
CA PHE A 191 27.19 6.42 -12.37
C PHE A 191 27.62 5.01 -12.71
N ASP A 192 28.93 4.76 -12.83
CA ASP A 192 29.48 3.45 -13.20
C ASP A 192 29.29 2.40 -12.10
N GLY A 193 28.93 1.18 -12.47
CA GLY A 193 28.61 0.08 -11.53
C GLY A 193 27.26 0.19 -10.83
N TRP A 194 26.35 1.06 -11.31
CA TRP A 194 25.00 1.18 -10.75
C TRP A 194 24.23 -0.14 -10.81
N ASP A 195 24.39 -0.92 -11.87
CA ASP A 195 23.74 -2.18 -12.17
C ASP A 195 24.15 -3.33 -11.24
N GLU A 196 25.23 -3.17 -10.47
CA GLU A 196 25.67 -4.11 -9.42
C GLU A 196 25.51 -3.55 -7.99
N ALA A 197 25.19 -2.26 -7.86
CA ALA A 197 25.19 -1.56 -6.58
C ALA A 197 24.06 -2.02 -5.63
N LEU A 198 22.97 -2.58 -6.15
CA LEU A 198 21.86 -3.11 -5.34
C LEU A 198 21.83 -4.64 -5.39
N PRO A 199 21.60 -5.32 -4.26
CA PRO A 199 21.52 -6.77 -4.25
C PRO A 199 20.31 -7.26 -5.05
N PRO A 200 20.34 -8.47 -5.66
CA PRO A 200 19.24 -9.01 -6.46
C PRO A 200 17.87 -9.06 -5.75
N SER A 201 17.90 -9.10 -4.42
CA SER A 201 16.69 -9.02 -3.59
C SER A 201 15.92 -7.69 -3.72
N CYS A 202 16.58 -6.61 -4.15
CA CYS A 202 15.99 -5.30 -4.32
C CYS A 202 15.32 -5.14 -5.68
N GLY A 203 15.71 -5.95 -6.66
CA GLY A 203 15.26 -5.89 -8.04
C GLY A 203 16.31 -6.43 -9.01
N HIS A 204 16.03 -6.30 -10.30
CA HIS A 204 16.99 -6.61 -11.37
C HIS A 204 17.29 -5.34 -12.15
N PRO A 205 18.55 -5.12 -12.57
CA PRO A 205 18.89 -4.00 -13.43
C PRO A 205 18.18 -4.15 -14.79
N ASP A 206 17.69 -3.03 -15.29
CA ASP A 206 17.08 -2.86 -16.60
C ASP A 206 17.95 -1.85 -17.35
N GLU A 207 18.82 -2.36 -18.23
CA GLU A 207 19.81 -1.56 -18.95
C GLU A 207 19.15 -0.56 -19.92
N ASP A 208 18.01 -0.93 -20.51
CA ASP A 208 17.26 -0.09 -21.44
C ASP A 208 16.68 1.14 -20.72
N LEU A 209 16.25 0.97 -19.47
CA LEU A 209 15.69 2.04 -18.65
C LEU A 209 16.74 2.76 -17.78
N GLN A 210 17.97 2.23 -17.72
CA GLN A 210 19.01 2.61 -16.77
C GLN A 210 18.48 2.70 -15.33
N ALA A 211 17.75 1.67 -14.90
CA ALA A 211 17.12 1.62 -13.58
C ALA A 211 16.94 0.18 -13.10
N TYR A 212 16.76 -0.01 -11.80
CA TYR A 212 16.33 -1.30 -11.27
C TYR A 212 14.83 -1.47 -11.37
N SER A 213 14.39 -2.61 -11.90
CA SER A 213 13.00 -3.05 -11.82
C SER A 213 12.73 -3.65 -10.45
N VAL A 214 11.88 -2.98 -9.66
CA VAL A 214 11.64 -3.29 -8.25
C VAL A 214 10.29 -3.99 -8.09
N PRO A 215 10.25 -5.30 -7.76
CA PRO A 215 9.00 -6.05 -7.64
C PRO A 215 8.21 -5.69 -6.37
N ASN A 216 8.90 -5.30 -5.29
CA ASN A 216 8.26 -4.89 -4.03
C ASN A 216 8.99 -3.69 -3.42
N ILE A 217 8.49 -2.49 -3.73
CA ILE A 217 9.15 -1.26 -3.31
C ILE A 217 9.21 -1.08 -1.78
N VAL A 218 8.22 -1.59 -1.03
CA VAL A 218 8.21 -1.47 0.44
C VAL A 218 9.34 -2.31 1.04
N ALA A 219 9.45 -3.58 0.62
CA ALA A 219 10.51 -4.46 1.07
C ALA A 219 11.90 -3.93 0.67
N THR A 220 12.03 -3.41 -0.55
CA THR A 220 13.27 -2.80 -1.03
C THR A 220 13.66 -1.58 -0.19
N LEU A 221 12.76 -0.64 0.08
CA LEU A 221 13.07 0.55 0.90
C LEU A 221 13.47 0.17 2.34
N THR A 222 12.80 -0.81 2.94
CA THR A 222 13.20 -1.33 4.27
C THR A 222 14.62 -1.92 4.24
N LYS A 223 14.95 -2.67 3.19
CA LYS A 223 16.28 -3.27 3.03
C LYS A 223 17.35 -2.21 2.78
N LEU A 224 17.09 -1.23 1.92
CA LEU A 224 18.00 -0.10 1.69
C LEU A 224 18.28 0.66 2.99
N GLY A 225 17.25 0.89 3.82
CA GLY A 225 17.43 1.47 5.15
C GLY A 225 18.36 0.64 6.04
N SER A 226 18.23 -0.70 6.03
CA SER A 226 19.14 -1.59 6.77
C SER A 226 20.58 -1.59 6.23
N MET A 227 20.78 -1.21 4.97
CA MET A 227 22.08 -1.07 4.32
C MET A 227 22.70 0.33 4.54
N GLY A 228 22.04 1.20 5.30
CA GLY A 228 22.55 2.54 5.63
C GLY A 228 22.11 3.65 4.67
N PHE A 229 21.16 3.39 3.77
CA PHE A 229 20.58 4.44 2.93
C PHE A 229 19.77 5.44 3.77
N SER A 230 19.72 6.69 3.32
CA SER A 230 18.91 7.72 3.95
C SER A 230 17.41 7.40 3.86
N ALA A 231 16.63 7.96 4.78
CA ALA A 231 15.17 7.92 4.67
C ALA A 231 14.72 8.57 3.35
N PRO A 232 13.69 8.01 2.66
CA PRO A 232 13.24 8.50 1.38
C PRO A 232 12.58 9.88 1.50
N LYS A 233 13.10 10.87 0.76
CA LYS A 233 12.47 12.19 0.62
C LYS A 233 11.47 12.15 -0.53
N VAL A 234 10.17 12.24 -0.21
CA VAL A 234 9.06 12.10 -1.17
C VAL A 234 8.53 13.48 -1.61
N GLY A 235 8.29 13.67 -2.91
CA GLY A 235 7.69 14.88 -3.45
C GLY A 235 7.60 14.86 -4.98
N ASN A 236 7.46 16.04 -5.60
CA ASN A 236 7.63 16.20 -7.04
C ASN A 236 9.11 16.34 -7.40
N TRP A 237 9.49 16.00 -8.64
CA TRP A 237 10.91 16.02 -9.06
C TRP A 237 11.59 17.38 -8.81
N SER A 238 10.95 18.50 -9.15
CA SER A 238 11.49 19.84 -8.86
C SER A 238 11.75 20.13 -7.38
N GLU A 239 11.03 19.47 -6.47
CA GLU A 239 11.11 19.71 -5.02
C GLU A 239 12.16 18.84 -4.34
N VAL A 240 12.39 17.64 -4.87
CA VAL A 240 13.25 16.64 -4.24
C VAL A 240 14.53 16.33 -5.01
N ARG A 241 14.69 16.86 -6.23
CA ARG A 241 15.91 16.67 -7.02
C ARG A 241 17.14 17.02 -6.19
N PRO A 242 18.11 16.08 -6.04
CA PRO A 242 19.39 16.40 -5.43
C PRO A 242 20.04 17.55 -6.19
N LYS A 243 20.60 18.53 -5.47
CA LYS A 243 21.45 19.54 -6.10
C LYS A 243 22.67 18.80 -6.62
N SER A 244 22.98 18.90 -7.92
CA SER A 244 24.27 18.43 -8.41
C SER A 244 25.37 19.14 -7.61
N PRO A 245 26.43 18.42 -7.21
CA PRO A 245 27.64 19.05 -6.69
C PRO A 245 28.23 20.03 -7.71
#